data_AF-A0ABD5WXS4-F1
#
_entry.id   AF-A0ABD5WXS4-F1
#
_cell.length_a   1.000
_cell.length_b   1.000
_cell.length_c   1.000
_cell.angle_alpha   90.00
_cell.angle_beta   90.00
_cell.angle_gamma   90.00
#
_symmetry.space_group_name_H-M   'P 1'
#
loop_
_entity.id
_entity.type
_entity.pdbx_description
1 polymer ?
#
loop_
_entity_poly.entity_id
_entity_poly.type
_entity_poly.pdbx_seq_one_letter_code
_entity_poly.pdbx_strand_id
1 'polypeptide(L)'
;MPATCTLLAGDCTTRFETTTGDERTQRGRVVALAKPDRTLLVHDRSGYQPVAWLTRADSLTVEADGDGFAVTAHDAGRTLSVRSHDDGQVVEFPVSDAGVPVGECPAPDCGAALVRTGGDVVCLGCGDSYGLPSGATVHDDATCDDCGLPTMTVERGESLDLCVDYACDSLTDAVREVLDRRFDCPDCGRDLRVREHRGRAFLGCDGYPDCETAFSVPAGVFAGECACGLPRFETATGVRCLDGTCERDRPADPERGP
;
A
#
# COMPACT_ATOMS: atom_id res chain seq x y z
N MET A 1 13.14 1.25 -15.02
CA MET A 1 14.49 1.68 -14.60
C MET A 1 14.49 1.66 -13.09
N PRO A 2 15.53 1.14 -12.41
CA PRO A 2 15.59 1.19 -10.95
C PRO A 2 15.49 2.64 -10.49
N ALA A 3 14.73 2.88 -9.42
CA ALA A 3 14.61 4.21 -8.86
C ALA A 3 15.98 4.64 -8.29
N THR A 4 16.28 5.93 -8.30
CA THR A 4 17.55 6.46 -7.79
C THR A 4 17.33 7.41 -6.62
N CYS A 5 18.18 7.27 -5.59
CA CYS A 5 18.34 8.30 -4.56
C CYS A 5 19.57 9.13 -4.89
N THR A 6 19.47 10.44 -4.71
CA THR A 6 20.61 11.35 -4.84
C THR A 6 21.09 11.74 -3.43
N LEU A 7 22.35 11.47 -3.14
CA LEU A 7 23.02 11.90 -1.92
C LEU A 7 23.87 13.14 -2.23
N LEU A 8 23.65 14.22 -1.49
CA LEU A 8 24.39 15.47 -1.64
C LEU A 8 25.09 15.82 -0.33
N ALA A 9 26.38 16.12 -0.35
CA ALA A 9 27.14 16.40 0.87
C ALA A 9 28.15 17.54 0.67
N GLY A 10 28.24 18.45 1.64
CA GLY A 10 29.15 19.61 1.56
C GLY A 10 28.96 20.58 2.72
N ASP A 11 29.74 21.67 2.74
CA ASP A 11 29.40 22.85 3.56
C ASP A 11 28.27 23.60 2.87
N CYS A 12 27.09 23.65 3.50
CA CYS A 12 25.87 24.15 2.87
C CYS A 12 25.18 25.20 3.72
N THR A 13 24.41 26.05 3.06
CA THR A 13 23.28 26.73 3.66
C THR A 13 22.01 25.96 3.35
N THR A 14 21.25 25.64 4.40
CA THR A 14 19.89 25.08 4.29
C THR A 14 18.90 26.16 4.70
N ARG A 15 17.90 26.41 3.84
CA ARG A 15 16.83 27.37 4.09
C ARG A 15 15.48 26.67 3.94
N PHE A 16 14.63 26.86 4.93
CA PHE A 16 13.24 26.43 4.93
C PHE A 16 12.34 27.66 5.05
N GLU A 17 11.42 27.82 4.12
CA GLU A 17 10.51 28.97 4.03
C GLU A 17 9.07 28.50 3.94
N THR A 18 8.16 29.24 4.58
CA THR A 18 6.71 29.05 4.44
C THR A 18 6.02 30.31 3.91
N THR A 19 4.87 30.16 3.27
CA THR A 19 4.02 31.28 2.84
C THR A 19 3.42 32.07 4.00
N THR A 20 3.44 31.52 5.22
CA THR A 20 3.06 32.22 6.45
C THR A 20 4.14 33.16 6.97
N GLY A 21 5.33 33.17 6.35
CA GLY A 21 6.44 34.04 6.71
C GLY A 21 7.44 33.42 7.69
N ASP A 22 7.31 32.13 8.01
CA ASP A 22 8.30 31.42 8.82
C ASP A 22 9.52 31.09 7.94
N GLU A 23 10.68 31.66 8.27
CA GLU A 23 11.95 31.33 7.63
C GLU A 23 12.92 30.76 8.68
N ARG A 24 13.55 29.64 8.35
CA ARG A 24 14.67 29.06 9.11
C ARG A 24 15.85 28.88 8.19
N THR A 25 16.98 29.44 8.58
CA THR A 25 18.25 29.31 7.86
C THR A 25 19.29 28.73 8.80
N GLN A 26 20.03 27.75 8.31
CA GLN A 26 21.15 27.12 9.02
C GLN A 26 22.32 26.90 8.07
N ARG A 27 23.54 26.90 8.62
CA ARG A 27 24.76 26.64 7.87
C ARG A 27 25.57 25.56 8.57
N GLY A 28 26.15 24.66 7.79
CA GLY A 28 27.12 23.69 8.27
C GLY A 28 27.39 22.61 7.24
N ARG A 29 28.29 21.68 7.61
CA ARG A 29 28.50 20.47 6.82
C ARG A 29 27.34 19.50 7.04
N VAL A 30 26.59 19.24 5.99
CA VAL A 30 25.37 18.41 6.02
C VAL A 30 25.42 17.33 4.96
N VAL A 31 24.55 16.33 5.14
CA VAL A 31 24.23 15.32 4.14
C VAL A 31 22.74 15.44 3.82
N ALA A 32 22.42 15.69 2.56
CA ALA A 32 21.07 15.74 2.04
C ALA A 32 20.75 14.49 1.21
N LEU A 33 19.59 13.89 1.44
CA LEU A 33 19.08 12.74 0.70
C LEU A 33 17.82 13.16 -0.07
N ALA A 34 17.89 13.14 -1.40
CA ALA A 34 16.74 13.29 -2.28
C ALA A 34 16.26 11.91 -2.74
N LYS A 35 15.01 11.57 -2.42
CA LYS A 35 14.38 10.28 -2.75
C LYS A 35 13.54 10.37 -4.02
N PRO A 36 13.26 9.23 -4.69
CA PRO A 36 12.41 9.17 -5.88
C PRO A 36 11.02 9.79 -5.70
N ASP A 37 10.45 9.72 -4.49
CA ASP A 37 9.14 10.27 -4.18
C ASP A 37 9.15 11.80 -3.94
N ARG A 38 10.26 12.48 -4.27
CA ARG A 38 10.50 13.92 -4.04
C ARG A 38 10.57 14.29 -2.56
N THR A 39 10.96 13.35 -1.71
CA THR A 39 11.33 13.63 -0.33
C THR A 39 12.78 14.11 -0.25
N LEU A 40 13.00 15.25 0.40
CA LEU A 40 14.32 15.80 0.71
C LEU A 40 14.54 15.77 2.23
N LEU A 41 15.57 15.09 2.69
CA LEU A 41 15.98 15.02 4.10
C LEU A 41 17.37 15.62 4.25
N VAL A 42 17.58 16.50 5.23
CA VAL A 42 18.90 17.11 5.52
C VAL A 42 19.31 16.72 6.92
N HIS A 43 20.46 16.05 7.06
CA HIS A 43 21.05 15.65 8.33
C HIS A 43 22.34 16.41 8.60
N ASP A 44 22.54 16.82 9.86
CA ASP A 44 23.83 17.31 10.35
C ASP A 44 24.60 16.18 11.08
N ARG A 45 25.61 16.54 11.88
CA ARG A 45 26.45 15.58 12.62
C ARG A 45 25.67 14.78 13.69
N SER A 46 24.56 15.28 14.22
CA SER A 46 23.99 14.78 15.47
C SER A 46 22.47 14.78 15.45
N GLY A 47 21.90 13.82 16.17
CA GLY A 47 20.45 13.68 16.26
C GLY A 47 19.91 12.65 15.30
N TYR A 48 18.87 11.96 15.78
CA TYR A 48 18.18 10.92 15.03
C TYR A 48 17.33 11.50 13.89
N GLN A 49 16.78 12.70 14.09
CA GLN A 49 15.92 13.37 13.11
C GLN A 49 16.74 14.27 12.17
N PRO A 50 16.30 14.44 10.91
CA PRO A 50 16.86 15.45 10.02
C PRO A 50 16.66 16.85 10.60
N VAL A 51 17.63 17.72 10.38
CA VAL A 51 17.59 19.14 10.77
C VAL A 51 16.63 19.96 9.91
N ALA A 52 16.36 19.51 8.67
CA ALA A 52 15.30 20.03 7.82
C ALA A 52 14.79 18.92 6.88
N TRP A 53 13.50 18.91 6.58
CA TRP A 53 12.93 17.96 5.63
C TRP A 53 11.69 18.51 4.93
N LEU A 54 11.44 17.99 3.74
CA LEU A 54 10.20 18.17 3.00
C LEU A 54 9.86 16.83 2.35
N THR A 55 8.72 16.23 2.72
CA THR A 55 8.32 14.90 2.23
C THR A 55 7.35 15.02 1.07
N ARG A 56 7.54 14.19 0.04
CA ARG A 56 6.61 14.09 -1.11
C ARG A 56 6.26 15.44 -1.74
N ALA A 57 7.27 16.25 -1.98
CA ALA A 57 7.12 17.60 -2.50
C ALA A 57 6.45 17.63 -3.89
N ASP A 58 5.78 18.73 -4.24
CA ASP A 58 5.24 18.96 -5.59
C ASP A 58 6.34 19.04 -6.66
N SER A 59 7.53 19.49 -6.29
CA SER A 59 8.71 19.43 -7.15
C SER A 59 9.97 19.27 -6.32
N LEU A 60 10.99 18.65 -6.93
CA LEU A 60 12.34 18.55 -6.40
C LEU A 60 13.31 18.70 -7.57
N THR A 61 14.19 19.68 -7.49
CA THR A 61 15.19 19.99 -8.52
C THR A 61 16.57 19.89 -7.89
N VAL A 62 17.46 19.14 -8.54
CA VAL A 62 18.88 19.05 -8.21
C VAL A 62 19.67 19.68 -9.35
N GLU A 63 20.49 20.67 -9.02
CA GLU A 63 21.45 21.31 -9.92
C GLU A 63 22.85 21.05 -9.37
N ALA A 64 23.74 20.55 -10.20
CA ALA A 64 25.14 20.31 -9.83
C ALA A 64 26.05 20.88 -10.91
N ASP A 65 27.10 21.57 -10.49
CA ASP A 65 28.20 22.03 -11.34
C ASP A 65 29.53 21.46 -10.83
N GLY A 66 30.64 21.80 -11.48
CA GLY A 66 31.94 21.21 -11.17
C GLY A 66 32.44 21.48 -9.74
N ASP A 67 31.89 22.49 -9.06
CA ASP A 67 32.39 22.98 -7.76
C ASP A 67 31.32 22.94 -6.66
N GLY A 68 30.06 22.59 -6.97
CA GLY A 68 28.98 22.55 -5.98
C GLY A 68 27.63 22.02 -6.48
N PHE A 69 26.62 22.17 -5.62
CA PHE A 69 25.24 21.80 -5.90
C PHE A 69 24.23 22.75 -5.24
N ALA A 70 23.04 22.76 -5.82
CA ALA A 70 21.82 23.28 -5.21
C ALA A 70 20.71 22.24 -5.35
N VAL A 71 19.99 21.98 -4.26
CA VAL A 71 18.76 21.18 -4.29
C VAL A 71 17.62 21.98 -3.69
N THR A 72 16.48 22.01 -4.38
CA THR A 72 15.28 22.72 -3.92
C THR A 72 14.06 21.83 -4.05
N ALA A 73 13.29 21.71 -2.98
CA ALA A 73 12.03 21.03 -2.93
C ALA A 73 10.91 22.02 -2.58
N HIS A 74 9.78 21.93 -3.27
CA HIS A 74 8.62 22.81 -3.08
C HIS A 74 7.35 22.01 -2.86
N ASP A 75 6.54 22.41 -1.88
CA ASP A 75 5.28 21.75 -1.55
C ASP A 75 4.28 22.75 -0.97
N ALA A 76 3.23 23.07 -1.74
CA ALA A 76 2.08 23.89 -1.34
C ALA A 76 2.36 24.95 -0.25
N GLY A 77 3.23 25.92 -0.57
CA GLY A 77 3.56 27.03 0.32
C GLY A 77 4.71 26.77 1.31
N ARG A 78 5.46 25.68 1.10
CA ARG A 78 6.72 25.38 1.80
C ARG A 78 7.83 25.19 0.77
N THR A 79 9.00 25.73 1.05
CA THR A 79 10.21 25.55 0.23
C THR A 79 11.35 25.11 1.14
N LEU A 80 12.04 24.05 0.75
CA LEU A 80 13.31 23.63 1.35
C LEU A 80 14.40 23.72 0.29
N SER A 81 15.41 24.55 0.51
CA SER A 81 16.58 24.67 -0.35
C SER A 81 17.86 24.34 0.41
N VAL A 82 18.81 23.68 -0.26
CA VAL A 82 20.16 23.41 0.23
C VAL A 82 21.13 23.81 -0.87
N ARG A 83 22.07 24.72 -0.56
CA ARG A 83 23.09 25.18 -1.50
C ARG A 83 24.47 24.98 -0.89
N SER A 84 25.36 24.30 -1.59
CA SER A 84 26.77 24.21 -1.17
C SER A 84 27.48 25.54 -1.37
N HIS A 85 28.49 25.80 -0.53
CA HIS A 85 29.36 26.97 -0.67
C HIS A 85 30.51 26.70 -1.63
N ASP A 86 31.19 25.57 -1.52
CA ASP A 86 32.21 25.01 -2.44
C ASP A 86 32.42 23.50 -2.10
N ASP A 87 33.04 22.71 -2.98
CA ASP A 87 33.39 21.28 -2.80
C ASP A 87 32.19 20.35 -2.49
N GLY A 88 31.03 20.65 -3.08
CA GLY A 88 29.83 19.81 -2.95
C GLY A 88 29.96 18.50 -3.71
N GLN A 89 29.60 17.38 -3.09
CA GLN A 89 29.53 16.08 -3.76
C GLN A 89 28.08 15.71 -4.03
N VAL A 90 27.83 15.19 -5.23
CA VAL A 90 26.55 14.62 -5.63
C VAL A 90 26.80 13.21 -6.13
N VAL A 91 26.14 12.23 -5.52
CA VAL A 91 26.27 10.82 -5.89
C VAL A 91 24.89 10.21 -5.98
N GLU A 92 24.62 9.51 -7.08
CA GLU A 92 23.37 8.77 -7.27
C GLU A 92 23.57 7.29 -6.93
N PHE A 93 22.60 6.73 -6.22
CA PHE A 93 22.58 5.33 -5.85
C PHE A 93 21.29 4.69 -6.37
N PRO A 94 21.36 3.51 -7.03
CA PRO A 94 20.17 2.73 -7.31
C PRO A 94 19.56 2.27 -5.98
N VAL A 95 18.23 2.37 -5.89
CA VAL A 95 17.46 1.90 -4.75
C VAL A 95 16.29 1.07 -5.24
N SER A 96 15.83 0.17 -4.38
CA SER A 96 14.65 -0.65 -4.58
C SER A 96 13.74 -0.53 -3.38
N ASP A 97 12.57 -1.16 -3.48
CA ASP A 97 11.85 -1.53 -2.28
C ASP A 97 12.69 -2.48 -1.41
N ALA A 98 12.45 -2.45 -0.11
CA ALA A 98 13.04 -3.35 0.86
C ALA A 98 11.92 -3.96 1.68
N GLY A 99 11.83 -5.28 1.70
CA GLY A 99 10.74 -6.02 2.31
C GLY A 99 11.16 -7.39 2.83
N VAL A 100 10.18 -8.18 3.25
CA VAL A 100 10.42 -9.57 3.67
C VAL A 100 10.60 -10.43 2.42
N PRO A 101 11.70 -11.19 2.26
CA PRO A 101 11.85 -12.10 1.13
C PRO A 101 10.75 -13.16 1.10
N VAL A 102 10.18 -13.43 -0.07
CA VAL A 102 9.08 -14.40 -0.26
C VAL A 102 9.29 -15.38 -1.42
N GLY A 103 10.49 -15.40 -2.02
CA GLY A 103 10.85 -16.32 -3.09
C GLY A 103 11.69 -15.69 -4.18
N GLU A 104 11.78 -16.37 -5.32
CA GLU A 104 12.52 -15.94 -6.50
C GLU A 104 11.56 -15.70 -7.67
N CYS A 105 11.89 -14.73 -8.52
CA CYS A 105 11.08 -14.39 -9.67
C CYS A 105 11.17 -15.49 -10.74
N PRO A 106 10.04 -16.08 -11.18
CA PRO A 106 10.02 -17.15 -12.17
C PRO A 106 10.18 -16.64 -13.62
N ALA A 107 10.20 -15.32 -13.83
CA ALA A 107 10.34 -14.75 -15.16
C ALA A 107 11.66 -15.21 -15.81
N PRO A 108 11.64 -15.58 -17.11
CA PRO A 108 12.85 -15.95 -17.84
C PRO A 108 13.93 -14.86 -17.71
N ASP A 109 15.16 -15.28 -17.45
CA ASP A 109 16.32 -14.40 -17.30
C ASP A 109 16.26 -13.38 -16.14
N CYS A 110 15.30 -13.51 -15.20
CA CYS A 110 15.25 -12.68 -14.00
C CYS A 110 15.85 -13.39 -12.78
N GLY A 111 15.16 -14.36 -12.20
CA GLY A 111 15.60 -15.11 -11.01
C GLY A 111 15.91 -14.25 -9.77
N ALA A 112 15.53 -12.97 -9.78
CA ALA A 112 15.80 -12.05 -8.68
C ALA A 112 14.86 -12.29 -7.50
N ALA A 113 15.26 -11.85 -6.31
CA ALA A 113 14.43 -11.99 -5.12
C ALA A 113 13.09 -11.24 -5.26
N LEU A 114 12.01 -11.91 -4.84
CA LEU A 114 10.71 -11.33 -4.58
C LEU A 114 10.64 -10.91 -3.12
N VAL A 115 10.16 -9.69 -2.85
CA VAL A 115 9.99 -9.17 -1.50
C VAL A 115 8.56 -8.69 -1.28
N ARG A 116 8.02 -8.97 -0.08
CA ARG A 116 6.76 -8.41 0.39
C ARG A 116 6.99 -7.05 1.03
N THR A 117 6.37 -6.02 0.47
CA THR A 117 6.52 -4.62 0.89
C THR A 117 5.32 -3.81 0.48
N GLY A 118 4.89 -2.83 1.29
CA GLY A 118 3.84 -1.88 0.89
C GLY A 118 2.45 -2.48 0.60
N GLY A 119 2.22 -3.77 0.90
CA GLY A 119 1.00 -4.48 0.50
C GLY A 119 1.12 -5.25 -0.81
N ASP A 120 2.31 -5.30 -1.39
CA ASP A 120 2.60 -5.97 -2.66
C ASP A 120 3.70 -7.02 -2.48
N VAL A 121 3.81 -7.92 -3.45
CA VAL A 121 5.03 -8.72 -3.71
C VAL A 121 5.73 -8.10 -4.91
N VAL A 122 6.97 -7.65 -4.74
CA VAL A 122 7.74 -6.92 -5.75
C VAL A 122 9.03 -7.69 -6.08
N CYS A 123 9.31 -7.83 -7.38
CA CYS A 123 10.59 -8.36 -7.85
C CYS A 123 11.66 -7.27 -7.87
N LEU A 124 12.80 -7.52 -7.21
CA LEU A 124 13.93 -6.58 -7.16
C LEU A 124 14.73 -6.49 -8.47
N GLY A 125 14.52 -7.43 -9.40
CA GLY A 125 15.21 -7.47 -10.69
C GLY A 125 14.41 -6.81 -11.82
N CYS A 126 13.28 -7.40 -12.20
CA CYS A 126 12.44 -6.90 -13.29
C CYS A 126 11.50 -5.77 -12.87
N GLY A 127 11.20 -5.62 -11.57
CA GLY A 127 10.26 -4.63 -11.05
C GLY A 127 8.79 -5.03 -11.14
N ASP A 128 8.48 -6.27 -11.53
CA ASP A 128 7.10 -6.79 -11.49
C ASP A 128 6.55 -6.71 -10.07
N SER A 129 5.27 -6.36 -9.96
CA SER A 129 4.59 -6.15 -8.69
C SER A 129 3.21 -6.79 -8.70
N TYR A 130 2.88 -7.48 -7.61
CA TYR A 130 1.63 -8.20 -7.41
C TYR A 130 0.94 -7.68 -6.15
N GLY A 131 -0.19 -7.01 -6.33
CA GLY A 131 -0.91 -6.35 -5.24
C GLY A 131 -1.68 -7.33 -4.36
N LEU A 132 -1.37 -7.38 -3.07
CA LEU A 132 -2.01 -8.31 -2.14
C LEU A 132 -3.33 -7.73 -1.61
N PRO A 133 -4.35 -8.57 -1.44
CA PRO A 133 -5.61 -8.14 -0.86
C PRO A 133 -5.43 -7.93 0.66
N SER A 134 -6.26 -7.08 1.26
CA SER A 134 -6.23 -6.86 2.70
C SER A 134 -6.43 -8.17 3.47
N GLY A 135 -5.57 -8.42 4.45
CA GLY A 135 -5.55 -9.62 5.27
C GLY A 135 -4.79 -10.81 4.68
N ALA A 136 -4.19 -10.69 3.49
CA ALA A 136 -3.45 -11.81 2.91
C ALA A 136 -2.14 -12.12 3.63
N THR A 137 -1.81 -13.41 3.66
CA THR A 137 -0.55 -13.95 4.16
C THR A 137 0.13 -14.69 3.02
N VAL A 138 1.31 -14.24 2.63
CA VAL A 138 2.14 -14.93 1.61
C VAL A 138 2.83 -16.11 2.29
N HIS A 139 2.89 -17.24 1.61
CA HIS A 139 3.56 -18.45 2.10
C HIS A 139 5.06 -18.35 1.85
N ASP A 140 5.87 -18.67 2.86
CA ASP A 140 7.33 -18.44 2.80
C ASP A 140 8.09 -19.42 1.88
N ASP A 141 7.47 -20.52 1.45
CA ASP A 141 8.11 -21.58 0.63
C ASP A 141 7.12 -22.31 -0.32
N ALA A 142 5.93 -21.76 -0.55
CA ALA A 142 4.95 -22.36 -1.45
C ALA A 142 4.82 -21.54 -2.74
N THR A 143 4.94 -22.22 -3.87
CA THR A 143 4.84 -21.63 -5.20
C THR A 143 3.65 -22.18 -5.95
N CYS A 144 3.05 -21.37 -6.81
CA CYS A 144 2.01 -21.76 -7.73
C CYS A 144 2.58 -22.74 -8.76
N ASP A 145 1.91 -23.87 -8.97
CA ASP A 145 2.36 -24.92 -9.89
C ASP A 145 2.36 -24.46 -11.36
N ASP A 146 1.53 -23.45 -11.71
CA ASP A 146 1.38 -22.99 -13.10
C ASP A 146 2.41 -21.94 -13.50
N CYS A 147 2.75 -21.00 -12.60
CA CYS A 147 3.61 -19.87 -12.92
C CYS A 147 4.87 -19.76 -12.06
N GLY A 148 4.99 -20.53 -10.97
CA GLY A 148 6.14 -20.50 -10.06
C GLY A 148 6.21 -19.29 -9.13
N LEU A 149 5.24 -18.37 -9.19
CA LEU A 149 5.14 -17.26 -8.23
C LEU A 149 4.73 -17.77 -6.85
N PRO A 150 5.01 -17.03 -5.76
CA PRO A 150 4.53 -17.39 -4.44
C PRO A 150 3.00 -17.54 -4.37
N THR A 151 2.51 -18.39 -3.49
CA THR A 151 1.09 -18.45 -3.15
C THR A 151 0.79 -17.67 -1.87
N MET A 152 -0.47 -17.37 -1.65
CA MET A 152 -0.96 -16.68 -0.47
C MET A 152 -2.27 -17.27 0.03
N THR A 153 -2.50 -17.18 1.34
CA THR A 153 -3.83 -17.37 1.94
C THR A 153 -4.53 -16.03 2.08
N VAL A 154 -5.82 -15.97 1.72
CA VAL A 154 -6.71 -14.83 1.98
C VAL A 154 -8.09 -15.32 2.43
N GLU A 155 -8.71 -14.62 3.38
CA GLU A 155 -10.05 -14.96 3.87
C GLU A 155 -11.14 -14.16 3.14
N ARG A 156 -12.02 -14.85 2.41
CA ARG A 156 -13.19 -14.25 1.73
C ARG A 156 -14.39 -15.20 1.84
N GLY A 157 -15.00 -15.23 3.01
CA GLY A 157 -16.02 -16.22 3.41
C GLY A 157 -15.43 -17.55 3.85
N GLU A 158 -14.36 -17.99 3.18
CA GLU A 158 -13.56 -19.15 3.55
C GLU A 158 -12.07 -18.78 3.40
N SER A 159 -11.16 -19.59 3.92
CA SER A 159 -9.72 -19.43 3.69
C SER A 159 -9.39 -19.95 2.29
N LEU A 160 -8.91 -19.06 1.42
CA LEU A 160 -8.57 -19.36 0.03
C LEU A 160 -7.05 -19.32 -0.13
N ASP A 161 -6.46 -20.38 -0.67
CA ASP A 161 -5.06 -20.42 -1.08
C ASP A 161 -4.97 -20.22 -2.58
N LEU A 162 -4.29 -19.16 -3.01
CA LEU A 162 -4.25 -18.72 -4.41
C LEU A 162 -2.84 -18.25 -4.80
N CYS A 163 -2.56 -18.15 -6.09
CA CYS A 163 -1.39 -17.42 -6.58
C CYS A 163 -1.46 -15.92 -6.21
N VAL A 164 -0.30 -15.29 -5.94
CA VAL A 164 -0.24 -13.83 -5.76
C VAL A 164 -0.59 -13.04 -7.03
N ASP A 165 -0.49 -13.67 -8.21
CA ASP A 165 -0.92 -13.09 -9.47
C ASP A 165 -2.37 -13.49 -9.81
N TYR A 166 -3.28 -12.51 -9.74
CA TYR A 166 -4.68 -12.72 -10.06
C TYR A 166 -4.96 -13.05 -11.54
N ALA A 167 -4.01 -12.76 -12.43
CA ALA A 167 -4.12 -13.18 -13.82
C ALA A 167 -3.84 -14.69 -13.97
N CYS A 168 -3.02 -15.25 -13.08
CA CYS A 168 -2.78 -16.69 -13.00
C CYS A 168 -3.92 -17.40 -12.26
N ASP A 169 -4.34 -16.85 -11.11
CA ASP A 169 -5.37 -17.45 -10.25
C ASP A 169 -6.34 -16.38 -9.72
N SER A 170 -7.56 -16.39 -10.25
CA SER A 170 -8.52 -15.31 -10.09
C SER A 170 -9.18 -15.31 -8.71
N LEU A 171 -8.82 -14.31 -7.88
CA LEU A 171 -9.47 -14.09 -6.59
C LEU A 171 -10.99 -13.92 -6.72
N THR A 172 -11.47 -13.22 -7.75
CA THR A 172 -12.91 -13.00 -7.95
C THR A 172 -13.63 -14.32 -8.25
N ASP A 173 -13.00 -15.22 -9.01
CA ASP A 173 -13.61 -16.53 -9.33
C ASP A 173 -13.61 -17.44 -8.11
N ALA A 174 -12.52 -17.49 -7.33
CA ALA A 174 -12.47 -18.21 -6.07
C ALA A 174 -13.54 -17.71 -5.07
N VAL A 175 -13.74 -16.39 -4.98
CA VAL A 175 -14.81 -15.80 -4.16
C VAL A 175 -16.21 -16.17 -4.70
N ARG A 176 -16.37 -16.24 -6.03
CA ARG A 176 -17.63 -16.65 -6.67
C ARG A 176 -17.99 -18.09 -6.31
N GLU A 177 -17.02 -19.00 -6.31
CA GLU A 177 -17.24 -20.40 -5.92
C GLU A 177 -17.75 -20.54 -4.48
N VAL A 178 -17.32 -19.65 -3.58
CA VAL A 178 -17.69 -19.68 -2.16
C VAL A 178 -19.03 -19.00 -1.87
N LEU A 179 -19.31 -17.86 -2.51
CA LEU A 179 -20.38 -16.94 -2.10
C LEU A 179 -21.49 -16.72 -3.13
N ASP A 180 -21.33 -17.09 -4.40
CA ASP A 180 -22.33 -16.78 -5.44
C ASP A 180 -23.66 -17.48 -5.16
N ARG A 181 -24.74 -16.68 -5.10
CA ARG A 181 -26.10 -17.15 -4.83
C ARG A 181 -26.26 -17.94 -3.53
N ARG A 182 -25.34 -17.76 -2.58
CA ARG A 182 -25.39 -18.44 -1.28
C ARG A 182 -26.35 -17.77 -0.31
N PHE A 183 -26.70 -16.50 -0.54
CA PHE A 183 -27.52 -15.68 0.35
C PHE A 183 -28.58 -14.92 -0.43
N ASP A 184 -29.71 -14.69 0.21
CA ASP A 184 -30.82 -13.92 -0.37
C ASP A 184 -30.66 -12.42 -0.07
N CYS A 185 -31.11 -11.61 -1.01
CA CYS A 185 -31.18 -10.16 -0.86
C CYS A 185 -32.23 -9.80 0.20
N PRO A 186 -31.88 -9.02 1.23
CA PRO A 186 -32.82 -8.66 2.29
C PRO A 186 -33.95 -7.73 1.80
N ASP A 187 -33.74 -7.03 0.68
CA ASP A 187 -34.70 -6.04 0.18
C ASP A 187 -35.75 -6.63 -0.78
N CYS A 188 -35.39 -7.66 -1.55
CA CYS A 188 -36.30 -8.24 -2.55
C CYS A 188 -36.37 -9.77 -2.57
N GLY A 189 -35.56 -10.47 -1.77
CA GLY A 189 -35.57 -11.93 -1.63
C GLY A 189 -34.97 -12.71 -2.80
N ARG A 190 -34.35 -12.05 -3.79
CA ARG A 190 -33.60 -12.72 -4.87
C ARG A 190 -32.16 -12.98 -4.45
N ASP A 191 -31.49 -13.92 -5.10
CA ASP A 191 -30.10 -14.26 -4.83
C ASP A 191 -29.15 -13.04 -4.88
N LEU A 192 -28.18 -13.02 -3.97
CA LEU A 192 -26.99 -12.17 -4.05
C LEU A 192 -25.92 -12.87 -4.89
N ARG A 193 -25.44 -12.21 -5.95
CA ARG A 193 -24.39 -12.73 -6.84
C ARG A 193 -23.05 -12.06 -6.59
N VAL A 194 -21.97 -12.80 -6.77
CA VAL A 194 -20.61 -12.24 -6.75
C VAL A 194 -20.36 -11.52 -8.08
N ARG A 195 -20.18 -10.21 -7.97
CA ARG A 195 -19.84 -9.29 -9.06
C ARG A 195 -18.51 -8.63 -8.75
N GLU A 196 -17.92 -8.01 -9.76
CA GLU A 196 -16.64 -7.32 -9.63
C GLU A 196 -16.77 -5.85 -10.00
N HIS A 197 -16.14 -4.98 -9.22
CA HIS A 197 -15.97 -3.58 -9.56
C HIS A 197 -14.56 -3.12 -9.23
N ARG A 198 -13.83 -2.61 -10.22
CA ARG A 198 -12.43 -2.13 -10.08
C ARG A 198 -11.52 -3.18 -9.40
N GLY A 199 -11.64 -4.45 -9.82
CA GLY A 199 -10.84 -5.56 -9.29
C GLY A 199 -11.22 -6.00 -7.87
N ARG A 200 -12.39 -5.60 -7.37
CA ARG A 200 -12.90 -6.02 -6.05
C ARG A 200 -14.22 -6.73 -6.18
N ALA A 201 -14.28 -7.94 -5.62
CA ALA A 201 -15.50 -8.72 -5.52
C ALA A 201 -16.48 -8.10 -4.51
N PHE A 202 -17.76 -8.10 -4.86
CA PHE A 202 -18.87 -7.66 -4.01
C PHE A 202 -20.11 -8.52 -4.28
N LEU A 203 -21.01 -8.61 -3.30
CA LEU A 203 -22.28 -9.30 -3.43
C LEU A 203 -23.35 -8.31 -3.88
N GLY A 204 -23.87 -8.46 -5.10
CA GLY A 204 -24.91 -7.60 -5.66
C GLY A 204 -26.19 -8.38 -5.94
N CYS A 205 -27.35 -7.74 -5.70
CA CYS A 205 -28.64 -8.34 -5.96
C CYS A 205 -28.80 -8.75 -7.44
N ASP A 206 -29.32 -9.96 -7.68
CA ASP A 206 -29.66 -10.41 -9.03
C ASP A 206 -30.84 -9.64 -9.64
N GLY A 207 -31.61 -8.92 -8.82
CA GLY A 207 -32.70 -8.06 -9.24
C GLY A 207 -32.27 -6.73 -9.88
N TYR A 208 -30.97 -6.43 -9.98
CA TYR A 208 -30.49 -5.20 -10.62
C TYR A 208 -30.99 -5.09 -12.09
N PRO A 209 -31.48 -3.93 -12.55
CA PRO A 209 -31.47 -2.61 -11.89
C PRO A 209 -32.65 -2.32 -10.95
N ASP A 210 -33.65 -3.20 -10.85
CA ASP A 210 -34.84 -2.97 -10.01
C ASP A 210 -34.54 -3.02 -8.50
N CYS A 211 -33.41 -3.63 -8.14
CA CYS A 211 -32.90 -3.70 -6.78
C CYS A 211 -31.38 -3.50 -6.80
N GLU A 212 -30.91 -2.40 -6.20
CA GLU A 212 -29.50 -1.96 -6.21
C GLU A 212 -28.72 -2.40 -4.97
N THR A 213 -29.29 -3.28 -4.14
CA THR A 213 -28.67 -3.77 -2.91
C THR A 213 -27.33 -4.43 -3.23
N ALA A 214 -26.29 -3.96 -2.55
CA ALA A 214 -24.93 -4.46 -2.71
C ALA A 214 -24.17 -4.42 -1.39
N PHE A 215 -23.36 -5.44 -1.13
CA PHE A 215 -22.52 -5.57 0.05
C PHE A 215 -21.07 -5.84 -0.36
N SER A 216 -20.12 -5.21 0.33
CA SER A 216 -18.71 -5.55 0.16
C SER A 216 -18.42 -6.92 0.79
N VAL A 217 -17.57 -7.72 0.13
CA VAL A 217 -17.09 -8.98 0.73
C VAL A 217 -16.05 -8.64 1.82
N PRO A 218 -16.28 -9.01 3.08
CA PRO A 218 -15.33 -8.74 4.16
C PRO A 218 -14.06 -9.59 4.03
N ALA A 219 -12.97 -9.11 4.64
CA ALA A 219 -11.77 -9.93 4.85
C ALA A 219 -11.95 -10.78 6.11
N GLY A 220 -12.51 -11.98 5.93
CA GLY A 220 -12.86 -12.87 7.03
C GLY A 220 -13.57 -14.13 6.55
N VAL A 221 -13.79 -15.06 7.47
CA VAL A 221 -14.45 -16.36 7.24
C VAL A 221 -15.87 -16.37 7.81
N PHE A 222 -16.74 -17.22 7.29
CA PHE A 222 -18.13 -17.32 7.72
C PHE A 222 -18.24 -17.69 9.21
N ALA A 223 -19.01 -16.90 9.95
CA ALA A 223 -19.17 -17.00 11.41
C ALA A 223 -20.65 -17.14 11.83
N GLY A 224 -21.49 -17.70 10.96
CA GLY A 224 -22.91 -17.94 11.22
C GLY A 224 -23.83 -16.85 10.68
N GLU A 225 -25.05 -16.79 11.21
CA GLU A 225 -26.10 -15.87 10.76
C GLU A 225 -26.27 -14.71 11.74
N CYS A 226 -26.48 -13.51 11.20
CA CYS A 226 -26.88 -12.34 11.96
C CYS A 226 -28.38 -12.40 12.27
N ALA A 227 -28.82 -11.74 13.34
CA ALA A 227 -30.25 -11.56 13.62
C ALA A 227 -31.03 -10.77 12.55
N CYS A 228 -30.35 -10.21 11.54
CA CYS A 228 -30.99 -9.65 10.35
C CYS A 228 -31.23 -10.65 9.21
N GLY A 229 -30.78 -11.90 9.34
CA GLY A 229 -30.86 -12.93 8.30
C GLY A 229 -29.70 -12.91 7.30
N LEU A 230 -28.79 -11.94 7.40
CA LEU A 230 -27.56 -11.90 6.60
C LEU A 230 -26.44 -12.69 7.28
N PRO A 231 -25.44 -13.17 6.52
CA PRO A 231 -24.30 -13.88 7.08
C PRO A 231 -23.39 -12.97 7.93
N ARG A 232 -22.75 -13.56 8.92
CA ARG A 232 -21.66 -12.97 9.71
C ARG A 232 -20.32 -13.51 9.26
N PHE A 233 -19.28 -12.71 9.47
CA PHE A 233 -17.90 -13.03 9.15
C PHE A 233 -17.01 -12.73 10.36
N GLU A 234 -16.14 -13.67 10.72
CA GLU A 234 -15.05 -13.45 11.66
C GLU A 234 -13.92 -12.74 10.91
N THR A 235 -13.60 -11.52 11.33
CA THR A 235 -12.57 -10.66 10.72
C THR A 235 -11.48 -10.36 11.75
N ALA A 236 -10.38 -9.74 11.33
CA ALA A 236 -9.33 -9.29 12.23
C ALA A 236 -9.81 -8.35 13.37
N THR A 237 -10.94 -7.66 13.17
CA THR A 237 -11.54 -6.78 14.19
C THR A 237 -12.67 -7.43 14.99
N GLY A 238 -12.92 -8.73 14.78
CA GLY A 238 -14.00 -9.50 15.41
C GLY A 238 -15.09 -9.91 14.42
N VAL A 239 -16.14 -10.54 14.95
CA VAL A 239 -17.29 -11.01 14.17
C VAL A 239 -18.17 -9.83 13.79
N ARG A 240 -18.54 -9.73 12.50
CA ARG A 240 -19.47 -8.72 11.99
C ARG A 240 -20.40 -9.24 10.88
N CYS A 241 -21.54 -8.60 10.72
CA CYS A 241 -22.51 -8.83 9.65
C CYS A 241 -21.91 -8.45 8.28
N LEU A 242 -22.45 -9.09 7.23
CA LEU A 242 -22.20 -8.71 5.84
C LEU A 242 -22.54 -7.24 5.61
N ASP A 243 -23.71 -6.83 6.08
CA ASP A 243 -24.09 -5.42 6.15
C ASP A 243 -23.32 -4.74 7.29
N GLY A 244 -22.30 -3.96 6.92
CA GLY A 244 -21.49 -3.18 7.86
C GLY A 244 -22.25 -2.06 8.58
N THR A 245 -23.49 -1.79 8.18
CA THR A 245 -24.39 -0.82 8.82
C THR A 245 -25.45 -1.47 9.71
N CYS A 246 -25.44 -2.80 9.84
CA CYS A 246 -26.44 -3.56 10.57
C CYS A 246 -26.47 -3.21 12.07
N GLU A 247 -27.55 -2.57 12.52
CA GLU A 247 -27.69 -2.17 13.93
C GLU A 247 -27.90 -3.36 14.88
N ARG A 248 -28.40 -4.48 14.35
CA ARG A 248 -28.62 -5.73 15.12
C ARG A 248 -27.33 -6.47 15.43
N ASP A 249 -26.22 -6.00 14.87
CA ASP A 249 -24.90 -6.59 14.98
C ASP A 249 -23.88 -5.68 15.70
N ARG A 250 -24.31 -4.49 16.13
CA ARG A 250 -23.43 -3.64 16.94
C ARG A 250 -23.10 -4.35 18.25
N PRO A 251 -21.82 -4.41 18.67
CA PRO A 251 -21.50 -4.86 20.01
C PRO A 251 -22.28 -4.02 21.01
N ALA A 252 -22.85 -4.66 22.04
CA ALA A 252 -23.55 -3.94 23.11
C ALA A 252 -22.61 -2.87 23.66
N ASP A 253 -23.00 -1.61 23.54
CA ASP A 253 -22.26 -0.48 24.10
C ASP A 253 -22.15 -0.68 25.62
N PRO A 254 -20.95 -0.92 26.18
CA PRO A 254 -20.79 -1.16 27.62
C PRO A 254 -21.14 0.08 28.46
N GLU A 255 -21.34 1.27 27.84
CA GLU A 255 -21.62 2.53 28.55
C GLU A 255 -23.12 2.88 28.64
N ARG A 256 -24.02 2.09 28.06
CA ARG A 256 -25.48 2.24 28.24
C ARG A 256 -26.05 1.08 29.05
N GLY A 257 -25.90 1.19 30.38
CA GLY A 257 -26.67 0.42 31.35
C GLY A 257 -28.18 0.74 31.28
N PRO A 258 -29.03 -0.13 31.87
CA PRO A 258 -30.48 -0.05 31.77
C PRO A 258 -31.10 1.23 32.34
#